data_AF-A0A2V5TUX0-F1
#
_entry.id   AF-A0A2V5TUX0-F1
#
_cell.length_a   1.000
_cell.length_b   1.000
_cell.length_c   1.000
_cell.angle_alpha   90.00
_cell.angle_beta   90.00
_cell.angle_gamma   90.00
#
_symmetry.space_group_name_H-M   'P 1'
#
loop_
_entity.id
_entity.type
_entity.pdbx_description
1 polymer ?
#
loop_
_entity_poly.entity_id
_entity_poly.type
_entity_poly.pdbx_seq_one_letter_code
_entity_poly.pdbx_strand_id
1 'polypeptide(L)' 'MIDRSKIQFDLIKLTSGERLLRLTEPQSGLSLEKKLDSQRSVVRQQEQLLGVFEAALARSETTTA' A
#
# COMPACT_ATOMS: atom_id res chain seq x y z
N MET A 1 -15.51 -6.45 -3.06
CA MET A 1 -15.06 -5.04 -3.06
C MET A 1 -14.17 -4.88 -1.84
N ILE A 2 -12.88 -4.59 -2.02
CA ILE A 2 -11.95 -4.45 -0.89
C ILE A 2 -12.36 -3.23 -0.06
N ASP A 3 -12.52 -3.41 1.24
CA ASP A 3 -12.86 -2.30 2.15
C ASP A 3 -11.61 -1.50 2.49
N ARG A 4 -11.49 -0.32 1.89
CA ARG A 4 -10.36 0.60 2.09
C ARG A 4 -10.18 1.03 3.54
N SER A 5 -11.24 1.02 4.34
CA SER A 5 -11.16 1.39 5.77
C SER A 5 -10.35 0.38 6.59
N LYS A 6 -10.17 -0.85 6.07
CA LYS A 6 -9.38 -1.90 6.70
C LYS A 6 -7.91 -1.87 6.31
N ILE A 7 -7.53 -1.05 5.32
CA ILE A 7 -6.15 -0.91 4.89
C ILE A 7 -5.45 0.11 5.80
N GLN A 8 -4.40 -0.33 6.46
CA GLN A 8 -3.52 0.51 7.26
C GLN A 8 -2.47 1.17 6.36
N PHE A 9 -2.18 2.44 6.64
CA PHE A 9 -1.22 3.26 5.90
C PHE A 9 -0.11 3.69 6.85
N ASP A 10 1.12 3.26 6.58
CA ASP A 10 2.30 3.67 7.34
C ASP A 10 3.25 4.48 6.46
N LEU A 11 3.70 5.62 6.98
CA LEU A 11 4.75 6.43 6.36
C LEU A 11 6.05 6.24 7.15
N ILE A 12 6.97 5.47 6.57
CA ILE A 12 8.23 5.09 7.21
C ILE A 12 9.33 6.02 6.72
N LYS A 13 10.00 6.72 7.64
CA LYS A 13 11.18 7.53 7.32
C LYS A 13 12.44 6.67 7.46
N LEU A 14 13.21 6.59 6.38
CA LEU A 14 14.48 5.87 6.35
C LEU A 14 15.60 6.74 6.92
N THR A 15 16.66 6.09 7.41
CA THR A 15 17.88 6.76 7.90
C THR A 15 18.57 7.59 6.81
N SER A 16 18.39 7.23 5.53
CA SER A 16 18.83 7.98 4.36
C SER A 16 18.05 9.29 4.13
N GLY A 17 17.00 9.56 4.90
CA GLY A 17 16.09 10.71 4.72
C GLY A 17 14.95 10.46 3.74
N GLU A 18 14.96 9.30 3.08
CA GLU A 18 13.92 8.87 2.14
C GLU A 18 12.66 8.40 2.88
N ARG A 19 11.54 8.29 2.18
CA ARG A 19 10.27 7.85 2.76
C ARG A 19 9.71 6.64 2.02
N LEU A 20 9.22 5.66 2.75
CA LEU A 20 8.43 4.55 2.22
C LEU A 20 6.97 4.73 2.64
N LEU A 21 6.06 4.45 1.71
CA LEU A 21 4.66 4.26 2.01
C LEU A 21 4.39 2.75 2.04
N ARG A 22 3.85 2.26 3.15
CA ARG A 22 3.40 0.89 3.32
C ARG A 22 1.88 0.87 3.42
N LEU A 23 1.27 -0.06 2.69
CA LEU A 23 -0.12 -0.44 2.83
C LEU A 23 -0.17 -1.84 3.43
N THR A 24 -1.01 -2.05 4.43
CA THR A 24 -1.19 -3.36 5.07
C THR A 24 -2.66 -3.67 5.19
N GLU A 25 -3.09 -4.87 4.82
CA GLU A 25 -4.43 -5.38 5.11
C GLU A 25 -4.28 -6.45 6.21
N PRO A 26 -4.63 -6.12 7.47
CA PRO A 26 -4.30 -6.97 8.62
C PRO A 26 -4.95 -8.36 8.60
N GLN A 27 -6.10 -8.53 7.95
CA GLN A 27 -6.84 -9.78 7.96
C GLN A 27 -6.17 -10.85 7.08
N SER A 28 -5.70 -10.47 5.89
CA SER A 28 -4.90 -11.32 5.01
C SER A 28 -3.42 -11.37 5.38
N GLY A 29 -2.93 -10.38 6.14
CA GLY A 29 -1.51 -10.21 6.44
C GLY A 29 -0.68 -9.71 5.25
N LEU A 30 -1.33 -9.34 4.14
CA LEU A 30 -0.64 -8.82 2.96
C LEU A 30 -0.22 -7.37 3.19
N SER A 31 0.98 -7.05 2.71
CA SER A 31 1.50 -5.69 2.71
C SER A 31 2.17 -5.36 1.39
N LEU A 32 2.09 -4.09 1.00
CA LEU A 32 2.77 -3.54 -0.17
C LEU A 32 3.50 -2.27 0.22
N GLU A 33 4.77 -2.22 -0.13
CA GLU A 33 5.65 -1.09 0.19
C GLU A 33 6.16 -0.43 -1.08
N LYS A 34 6.23 0.89 -1.05
CA LYS A 34 6.83 1.66 -2.14
C LYS A 34 7.56 2.88 -1.60
N LYS A 35 8.77 3.07 -2.12
CA LYS A 35 9.53 4.29 -1.91
C LYS A 35 8.84 5.48 -2.56
N LEU A 36 8.65 6.55 -1.80
CA LEU A 36 8.08 7.79 -2.28
C LEU A 36 9.14 8.61 -2.99
N ASP A 37 8.76 9.08 -4.17
CA ASP A 37 9.49 10.11 -4.90
C ASP A 37 9.22 11.47 -4.25
N SER A 38 10.27 12.18 -3.87
CA SER A 38 10.20 13.50 -3.23
C SER A 38 9.75 14.61 -4.18
N GLN A 39 9.89 14.42 -5.49
CA GLN A 39 9.50 15.38 -6.52
C GLN A 39 8.01 15.26 -6.91
N ARG A 40 7.32 14.24 -6.40
CA ARG A 40 5.91 13.96 -6.73
C ARG A 40 5.01 14.11 -5.51
N SER A 41 3.76 14.48 -5.76
CA SER A 41 2.74 14.54 -4.70
C SER A 41 2.58 13.18 -4.01
N VAL A 42 2.64 13.19 -2.68
CA VAL A 42 2.45 11.99 -1.85
C VAL A 42 1.06 11.41 -2.06
N VAL A 43 0.02 12.26 -2.14
CA VAL A 43 -1.37 11.84 -2.32
C VAL A 43 -1.53 11.06 -3.62
N ARG A 44 -0.98 11.56 -4.73
CA ARG A 44 -1.04 10.86 -6.04
C ARG A 44 -0.32 9.51 -6.00
N GLN A 45 0.81 9.43 -5.31
CA GLN A 45 1.56 8.18 -5.16
C GLN A 45 0.81 7.18 -4.29
N GLN A 46 0.13 7.65 -3.24
CA GLN A 46 -0.73 6.84 -2.37
C GLN A 46 -1.94 6.29 -3.13
N GLU A 47 -2.66 7.12 -3.89
CA GLU A 47 -3.78 6.67 -4.72
C GLU A 47 -3.35 5.59 -5.72
N GLN A 48 -2.20 5.79 -6.38
CA GLN A 48 -1.66 4.80 -7.32
C GLN A 48 -1.28 3.50 -6.61
N LEU A 49 -0.63 3.58 -5.45
CA LEU A 49 -0.23 2.40 -4.68
C LEU A 49 -1.45 1.64 -4.16
N LEU A 50 -2.48 2.35 -3.71
CA LEU A 50 -3.75 1.79 -3.25
C LEU A 50 -4.43 0.99 -4.35
N GLY A 51 -4.55 1.55 -5.56
CA GLY A 51 -5.16 0.81 -6.68
C GLY A 51 -4.41 -0.47 -7.05
N VAL A 52 -3.08 -0.45 -6.99
CA VAL A 52 -2.26 -1.67 -7.20
C VAL A 52 -2.48 -2.69 -6.07
N PHE A 53 -2.54 -2.23 -4.83
CA PHE A 53 -2.72 -3.10 -3.68
C PHE A 53 -4.12 -3.75 -3.67
N GLU A 54 -5.18 -3.00 -3.99
CA GLU A 54 -6.54 -3.54 -4.15
C GLU A 54 -6.60 -4.64 -5.22
N ALA A 55 -5.94 -4.43 -6.36
CA ALA A 55 -5.88 -5.42 -7.42
C ALA A 55 -5.09 -6.69 -7.01
N ALA A 56 -4.03 -6.53 -6.22
CA ALA A 56 -3.26 -7.64 -5.67
C ALA A 56 -4.08 -8.44 -4.64
N LEU A 57 -4.78 -7.75 -3.73
CA LEU A 57 -5.65 -8.37 -2.72
C LEU A 57 -6.76 -9.20 -3.40
N ALA A 58 -7.46 -8.62 -4.38
CA ALA A 58 -8.54 -9.32 -5.09
C ALA A 58 -8.04 -10.61 -5.80
N ARG A 59 -6.81 -10.59 -6.34
CA ARG A 59 -6.19 -11.79 -6.94
C ARG A 59 -5.81 -12.84 -5.90
N SER A 60 -5.31 -12.40 -4.74
CA SER A 60 -4.96 -13.31 -3.64
C SER A 60 -6.19 -14.05 -3.11
N GLU A 61 -7.31 -13.35 -2.89
CA GLU A 61 -8.56 -13.96 -2.42
C GLU A 61 -9.08 -15.05 -3.37
N THR A 62 -8.83 -14.90 -4.68
CA THR A 62 -9.25 -15.89 -5.69
C THR A 62 -8.35 -17.12 -5.73
N THR A 63 -7.09 -17.02 -5.26
CA THR A 63 -6.11 -18.11 -5.30
C THR A 63 -6.20 -19.01 -4.05
N THR A 64 -6.85 -18.53 -2.98
CA THR A 64 -7.10 -19.27 -1.75
C THR A 64 -8.41 -20.08 -1.74
N ALA A 65 -9.06 -20.27 -2.89
CA ALA A 65 -10.29 -21.04 -3.05
C ALA A 65 -10.05 -22.46 -3.58
#